data_AF-A0A6V7IC72-F1
#
_entry.id   AF-A0A6V7IC72-F1
#
_cell.length_a   1.000
_cell.length_b   1.000
_cell.length_c   1.000
_cell.angle_alpha   90.00
_cell.angle_beta   90.00
_cell.angle_gamma   90.00
#
_symmetry.space_group_name_H-M   'P 1'
#
loop_
_entity.id
_entity.type
_entity.pdbx_description
1 polymer ?
#
loop_
_entity_poly.entity_id
_entity_poly.type
_entity_poly.pdbx_seq_one_letter_code
_entity_poly.pdbx_strand_id
1 'polypeptide(L)'
;KPKLPDNYQEQTWEKLREAVVAIQTSKSIRYSLEELYQAVENMCNHKMASTLYANLTVLTEAHVKANIEQFLAESMDRLIFLKKMNECWQSHCRQMIMIRSIFLYLDRTYVLQNPTISSI
;
A
#
# COMPACT_ATOMS: atom_id res chain seq x y z
N LYS A 1 23.88 10.37 15.44
CA LYS A 1 23.05 9.19 15.09
C LYS A 1 23.99 8.13 14.50
N PRO A 2 23.89 6.85 14.91
CA PRO A 2 24.67 5.78 14.28
C PRO A 2 24.32 5.65 12.79
N LYS A 3 25.29 5.26 11.97
CA LYS A 3 25.08 5.01 10.53
C LYS A 3 24.27 3.72 10.40
N LEU A 4 23.15 3.78 9.68
CA LEU A 4 22.36 2.59 9.35
C LEU A 4 23.15 1.70 8.37
N PRO A 5 22.89 0.38 8.37
CA PRO A 5 23.38 -0.51 7.32
C PRO A 5 22.97 -0.01 5.92
N ASP A 6 23.82 -0.21 4.92
CA ASP A 6 23.58 0.30 3.57
C ASP A 6 22.30 -0.31 2.93
N ASN A 7 21.88 -1.51 3.36
CA ASN A 7 20.68 -2.22 2.89
C ASN A 7 19.43 -2.02 3.77
N TYR A 8 19.49 -1.13 4.77
CA TYR A 8 18.40 -0.94 5.72
C TYR A 8 17.08 -0.56 5.05
N GLN A 9 17.13 0.36 4.08
CA GLN A 9 15.96 0.85 3.37
C GLN A 9 15.27 -0.29 2.60
N GLU A 10 16.03 -1.10 1.87
CA GLU A 10 15.52 -2.20 1.06
C GLU A 10 14.89 -3.28 1.93
N GLN A 11 15.56 -3.68 3.02
CA GLN A 11 15.02 -4.69 3.93
C GLN A 11 13.75 -4.23 4.65
N THR A 12 13.72 -2.97 5.07
CA THR A 12 12.55 -2.42 5.77
C THR A 12 11.38 -2.25 4.79
N TRP A 13 11.65 -1.80 3.57
CA TRP A 13 10.64 -1.75 2.52
C TRP A 13 10.12 -3.15 2.17
N GLU A 14 10.98 -4.16 2.05
CA GLU A 14 10.56 -5.51 1.70
C GLU A 14 9.54 -6.08 2.70
N LYS A 15 9.78 -5.88 3.99
CA LYS A 15 8.80 -6.22 5.05
C LYS A 15 7.44 -5.55 4.82
N LEU A 16 7.44 -4.24 4.55
CA LEU A 16 6.21 -3.48 4.31
C LEU A 16 5.52 -3.92 3.02
N ARG A 17 6.30 -4.19 1.96
CA ARG A 17 5.84 -4.70 0.67
C ARG A 17 5.14 -6.04 0.83
N GLU A 18 5.73 -6.97 1.57
CA GLU A 18 5.11 -8.28 1.87
C GLU A 18 3.76 -8.11 2.57
N ALA A 19 3.67 -7.20 3.55
CA ALA A 19 2.40 -6.93 4.24
C ALA A 19 1.34 -6.33 3.31
N VAL A 20 1.71 -5.37 2.46
CA VAL A 20 0.78 -4.78 1.47
C VAL A 20 0.32 -5.82 0.46
N VAL A 21 1.22 -6.67 -0.04
CA VAL A 21 0.86 -7.77 -0.96
C VAL A 21 -0.06 -8.78 -0.29
N ALA A 22 0.17 -9.11 0.99
CA ALA A 22 -0.72 -9.98 1.74
C ALA A 22 -2.14 -9.37 1.84
N ILE A 23 -2.25 -8.08 2.16
CA ILE A 23 -3.54 -7.36 2.16
C ILE A 23 -4.22 -7.41 0.79
N GLN A 24 -3.50 -7.04 -0.27
CA GLN A 24 -4.00 -7.02 -1.64
C GLN A 24 -4.46 -8.39 -2.13
N THR A 25 -3.80 -9.46 -1.69
CA THR A 25 -4.14 -10.85 -2.06
C THR A 25 -5.03 -11.55 -1.04
N SER A 26 -5.57 -10.82 -0.04
CA SER A 26 -6.41 -11.36 1.03
C SER A 26 -5.78 -12.55 1.77
N LYS A 27 -4.47 -12.48 2.00
CA LYS A 27 -3.67 -13.45 2.75
C LYS A 27 -3.33 -12.92 4.14
N SER A 28 -2.94 -13.83 5.04
CA SER A 28 -2.47 -13.45 6.37
C SER A 28 -1.16 -12.66 6.29
N ILE A 29 -1.07 -11.59 7.08
CA ILE A 29 0.14 -10.82 7.26
C ILE A 29 1.07 -11.59 8.21
N ARG A 30 2.33 -11.78 7.82
CA ARG A 30 3.32 -12.52 8.62
C ARG A 30 3.83 -11.75 9.84
N TYR A 31 3.82 -10.43 9.76
CA TYR A 31 4.36 -9.52 10.77
C TYR A 31 3.25 -8.99 11.68
N SER A 32 3.61 -8.64 12.91
CA SER A 32 2.70 -7.93 13.80
C SER A 32 2.46 -6.49 13.33
N LEU A 33 1.31 -5.91 13.67
CA LEU A 33 1.01 -4.52 13.33
C LEU A 33 2.03 -3.55 13.94
N GLU A 34 2.47 -3.81 15.18
CA GLU A 34 3.48 -2.98 15.86
C GLU A 34 4.81 -2.94 15.09
N GLU A 35 5.28 -4.09 14.60
CA GLU A 35 6.49 -4.15 13.78
C GLU A 35 6.36 -3.36 12.47
N LEU A 36 5.16 -3.36 11.87
CA LEU A 36 4.89 -2.62 10.64
C LEU A 36 4.80 -1.12 10.89
N TYR A 37 4.14 -0.69 11.97
CA TYR A 37 4.08 0.71 12.38
C TYR A 37 5.48 1.26 12.67
N GLN A 38 6.29 0.53 13.43
CA GLN A 38 7.66 0.93 13.75
C GLN A 38 8.53 0.99 12.49
N ALA A 39 8.33 0.08 11.53
CA ALA A 39 9.05 0.11 10.25
C ALA A 39 8.74 1.38 9.44
N VAL A 40 7.45 1.76 9.32
CA VAL A 40 7.05 3.00 8.65
C VAL A 40 7.64 4.23 9.35
N GLU A 41 7.50 4.31 10.68
CA GLU A 41 8.02 5.43 11.48
C GLU A 41 9.54 5.56 11.32
N ASN A 42 10.28 4.45 11.40
CA ASN A 42 11.73 4.48 11.25
C ASN A 42 12.14 5.00 9.86
N MET A 43 11.52 4.51 8.78
CA MET A 43 11.81 5.01 7.44
C MET A 43 11.53 6.52 7.33
N CYS A 44 10.42 7.01 7.91
CA CYS A 44 10.11 8.43 7.92
C CYS A 44 11.15 9.26 8.71
N ASN A 45 11.52 8.81 9.91
CA ASN A 45 12.51 9.45 10.79
C ASN A 45 13.94 9.50 10.20
N HIS A 46 14.23 8.60 9.26
CA HIS A 46 15.48 8.53 8.52
C HIS A 46 15.43 9.21 7.14
N LYS A 47 14.45 10.10 6.92
CA LYS A 47 14.26 10.90 5.69
C LYS A 47 13.95 10.07 4.44
N MET A 48 13.37 8.88 4.61
CA MET A 48 13.01 7.97 3.51
C MET A 48 11.52 8.05 3.15
N ALA A 49 10.78 9.02 3.70
CA ALA A 49 9.32 9.14 3.52
C ALA A 49 8.88 9.30 2.05
N SER A 50 9.60 10.11 1.27
CA SER A 50 9.28 10.31 -0.16
C SER A 50 9.42 9.01 -0.97
N THR A 51 10.52 8.29 -0.77
CA THR A 51 10.74 6.98 -1.39
C THR A 51 9.70 5.96 -0.93
N LEU A 52 9.34 5.97 0.35
CA LEU A 52 8.33 5.07 0.90
C LEU A 52 6.95 5.31 0.27
N TYR A 53 6.55 6.58 0.13
CA TYR A 53 5.31 6.96 -0.54
C TYR A 53 5.32 6.50 -2.00
N ALA A 54 6.38 6.83 -2.75
CA ALA A 54 6.51 6.45 -4.16
C ALA A 54 6.43 4.92 -4.37
N ASN A 55 7.12 4.15 -3.52
CA ASN A 55 7.09 2.70 -3.58
C ASN A 55 5.69 2.14 -3.29
N LEU A 56 4.98 2.69 -2.30
CA LEU A 56 3.61 2.29 -1.99
C LEU A 56 2.65 2.63 -3.13
N THR A 57 2.80 3.81 -3.76
CA THR A 57 2.02 4.22 -4.92
C THR A 57 2.20 3.23 -6.07
N VAL A 58 3.44 2.95 -6.47
CA VAL A 58 3.74 2.00 -7.56
C VAL A 58 3.16 0.61 -7.27
N LEU A 59 3.30 0.11 -6.05
CA LEU A 59 2.77 -1.19 -5.65
C LEU A 59 1.23 -1.22 -5.70
N THR A 60 0.58 -0.14 -5.30
CA THR A 60 -0.88 -0.03 -5.30
C THR A 60 -1.42 0.11 -6.72
N GLU A 61 -0.79 0.95 -7.55
CA GLU A 61 -1.14 1.13 -8.97
C GLU A 61 -1.02 -0.18 -9.74
N ALA A 62 0.06 -0.95 -9.52
CA ALA A 62 0.25 -2.25 -10.16
C ALA A 62 -0.89 -3.22 -9.81
N HIS A 63 -1.30 -3.26 -8.55
CA HIS A 63 -2.41 -4.12 -8.11
C HIS A 63 -3.76 -3.69 -8.70
N VAL A 64 -4.04 -2.38 -8.72
CA VAL A 64 -5.25 -1.82 -9.34
C VAL A 64 -5.30 -2.14 -10.83
N LYS A 65 -4.19 -1.94 -11.55
CA LYS A 65 -4.09 -2.26 -12.98
C LYS A 65 -4.39 -3.73 -13.26
N ALA A 66 -3.79 -4.65 -12.51
CA ALA A 66 -4.05 -6.08 -12.64
C ALA A 66 -5.53 -6.44 -12.38
N ASN A 67 -6.16 -5.81 -11.39
CA ASN A 67 -7.58 -6.04 -11.10
C ASN A 67 -8.51 -5.49 -12.18
N ILE A 68 -8.09 -4.49 -12.96
CA ILE A 68 -8.91 -3.90 -14.03
C ILE A 68 -8.96 -4.82 -15.26
N GLU A 69 -7.92 -5.62 -15.51
CA GLU A 69 -7.81 -6.48 -16.71
C GLU A 69 -9.02 -7.41 -16.89
N GLN A 70 -9.62 -7.89 -15.80
CA GLN A 70 -10.80 -8.75 -15.83
C GLN A 70 -12.05 -8.09 -16.45
N PHE A 71 -12.08 -6.76 -16.52
CA PHE A 71 -13.20 -5.97 -17.05
C PHE A 71 -13.02 -5.57 -18.52
N LEU A 72 -11.83 -5.81 -19.09
CA LEU A 72 -11.50 -5.44 -20.46
C LEU A 72 -11.88 -6.51 -21.49
N ALA A 73 -12.24 -7.72 -21.03
CA ALA A 73 -12.68 -8.79 -21.91
C ALA A 73 -14.03 -8.45 -22.56
N GLU A 74 -14.11 -8.56 -23.88
CA GLU A 74 -15.37 -8.43 -24.62
C GLU A 74 -16.34 -9.54 -24.19
N SER A 75 -17.64 -9.27 -24.19
CA SER A 75 -18.76 -10.20 -23.92
C SER A 75 -19.20 -10.50 -22.47
N MET A 76 -18.90 -9.63 -21.48
CA MET A 76 -19.48 -9.80 -20.13
C MET A 76 -20.96 -9.35 -20.08
N ASP A 77 -21.83 -10.19 -19.49
CA ASP A 77 -23.20 -9.78 -19.17
C ASP A 77 -23.18 -8.54 -18.26
N ARG A 78 -24.10 -7.59 -18.51
CA ARG A 78 -24.12 -6.29 -17.82
C ARG A 78 -24.33 -6.42 -16.32
N LEU A 79 -25.19 -7.34 -15.88
CA LEU A 79 -25.44 -7.55 -14.45
C LEU A 79 -24.24 -8.20 -13.78
N ILE A 80 -23.60 -9.17 -14.44
CA ILE A 80 -22.36 -9.80 -13.95
C ILE A 80 -21.24 -8.75 -13.84
N PHE A 81 -21.09 -7.89 -14.85
CA PHE A 81 -20.12 -6.81 -14.86
C PHE A 81 -20.30 -5.88 -13.65
N LEU A 82 -21.52 -5.38 -13.42
CA LEU A 82 -21.81 -4.48 -12.31
C LEU A 82 -21.55 -5.14 -10.94
N LYS A 83 -21.91 -6.42 -10.78
CA LYS A 83 -21.63 -7.16 -9.53
C LYS A 83 -20.12 -7.30 -9.28
N LYS A 84 -19.36 -7.75 -10.29
CA LYS A 84 -17.89 -7.89 -10.17
C LYS A 84 -17.19 -6.57 -9.93
N MET A 85 -17.65 -5.50 -10.59
CA MET A 85 -17.10 -4.15 -10.39
C MET A 85 -17.35 -3.67 -8.96
N ASN A 86 -18.57 -3.86 -8.44
CA ASN A 86 -18.88 -3.53 -7.05
C ASN A 86 -18.03 -4.35 -6.05
N GLU A 87 -17.88 -5.66 -6.27
CA GLU A 87 -17.04 -6.51 -5.43
C GLU A 87 -15.57 -6.07 -5.44
N CYS A 88 -15.03 -5.76 -6.63
CA CYS A 88 -13.68 -5.25 -6.80
C CYS A 88 -13.49 -3.91 -6.07
N TRP A 89 -14.44 -2.99 -6.21
CA TRP A 89 -14.42 -1.70 -5.52
C TRP A 89 -14.45 -1.87 -3.99
N GLN A 90 -15.37 -2.69 -3.48
CA GLN A 90 -15.48 -2.97 -2.05
C GLN A 90 -14.21 -3.62 -1.49
N SER A 91 -13.58 -4.52 -2.26
CA SER A 91 -12.28 -5.10 -1.89
C SER A 91 -11.19 -4.03 -1.83
N HIS A 92 -11.10 -3.19 -2.86
CA HIS A 92 -10.14 -2.08 -2.91
C HIS A 92 -10.28 -1.15 -1.70
N CYS A 93 -11.50 -0.73 -1.35
CA CYS A 93 -11.74 0.12 -0.18
C CYS A 93 -11.25 -0.54 1.12
N ARG A 94 -11.59 -1.82 1.36
CA ARG A 94 -11.13 -2.54 2.56
C ARG A 94 -9.61 -2.65 2.62
N GLN A 95 -8.98 -2.98 1.49
CA GLN A 95 -7.53 -3.08 1.37
C GLN A 95 -6.86 -1.73 1.67
N MET A 96 -7.33 -0.65 1.06
CA MET A 96 -6.77 0.69 1.27
C MET A 96 -6.95 1.20 2.70
N ILE A 97 -8.07 0.89 3.37
CA ILE A 97 -8.23 1.21 4.80
C ILE A 97 -7.15 0.53 5.65
N MET A 98 -6.87 -0.76 5.40
CA MET A 98 -5.82 -1.49 6.13
C MET A 98 -4.42 -0.96 5.80
N ILE A 99 -4.12 -0.72 4.51
CA ILE A 99 -2.86 -0.10 4.09
C ILE A 99 -2.68 1.25 4.76
N ARG A 100 -3.69 2.13 4.71
CA ARG A 100 -3.65 3.43 5.38
C ARG A 100 -3.40 3.31 6.87
N SER A 101 -3.97 2.31 7.55
CA SER A 101 -3.74 2.09 8.99
C SER A 101 -2.27 1.79 9.30
N ILE A 102 -1.61 0.96 8.46
CA ILE A 102 -0.17 0.66 8.56
C ILE A 102 0.69 1.89 8.27
N PHE A 103 0.32 2.65 7.25
CA PHE A 103 1.08 3.81 6.79
C PHE A 103 0.61 5.13 7.40
N LEU A 104 -0.13 5.10 8.51
CA LEU A 104 -0.74 6.30 9.11
C LEU A 104 0.29 7.36 9.49
N TYR A 105 1.47 6.93 9.98
CA TYR A 105 2.55 7.85 10.31
C TYR A 105 3.06 8.60 9.07
N LEU A 106 3.24 7.90 7.94
CA LEU A 106 3.63 8.50 6.67
C LEU A 106 2.58 9.52 6.20
N ASP A 107 1.29 9.14 6.24
CA ASP A 107 0.17 10.01 5.85
C ASP A 107 0.15 11.30 6.70
N ARG A 108 0.31 11.17 8.02
CA ARG A 108 0.22 12.32 8.94
C ARG A 108 1.46 13.21 8.98
N THR A 109 2.65 12.66 8.75
CA THR A 109 3.91 13.40 8.95
C THR A 109 4.53 13.88 7.64
N TYR A 110 4.38 13.14 6.55
CA TYR A 110 4.92 13.51 5.25
C TYR A 110 3.81 14.04 4.33
N VAL A 111 2.73 13.28 4.13
CA VAL A 111 1.71 13.65 3.14
C VAL A 111 0.98 14.94 3.53
N LEU A 112 0.53 15.07 4.78
CA LEU A 112 -0.13 16.29 5.26
C LEU A 112 0.74 17.56 5.17
N GLN A 113 2.07 17.43 5.16
CA GLN A 113 2.98 18.57 5.02
C GLN A 113 3.22 18.96 3.55
N ASN A 114 2.78 18.13 2.60
CA ASN A 114 3.03 18.29 1.17
C ASN A 114 1.69 18.34 0.42
N PRO A 115 1.07 19.52 0.23
CA PRO A 115 -0.30 19.65 -0.29
C PRO A 115 -0.49 19.17 -1.73
N THR A 116 0.60 18.95 -2.48
CA THR A 116 0.57 18.36 -3.82
C THR A 116 0.51 16.82 -3.81
N ILE A 117 0.63 16.21 -2.63
CA ILE A 117 0.60 14.75 -2.45
C ILE A 117 -0.77 14.36 -1.86
N SER A 118 -1.45 13.43 -2.52
CA SER A 118 -2.74 12.92 -2.07
C SER A 118 -2.59 11.98 -0.88
N SER A 119 -3.51 12.06 0.09
CA SER A 119 -3.58 11.11 1.20
C SER A 119 -3.74 9.68 0.72
N ILE A 120 -3.18 8.75 1.49
CA ILE A 120 -3.38 7.30 1.32
C ILE A 120 -4.83 6.93 1.65
#